data_AF-A0A832J404-F1
#
_entry.id   AF-A0A832J404-F1
#
_cell.length_a   1.000
_cell.length_b   1.000
_cell.length_c   1.000
_cell.angle_alpha   90.00
_cell.angle_beta   90.00
_cell.angle_gamma   90.00
#
_symmetry.space_group_name_H-M   'P 1'
#
loop_
_entity.id
_entity.type
_entity.pdbx_description
1 polymer ?
#
loop_
_entity_poly.entity_id
_entity_poly.type
_entity_poly.pdbx_seq_one_letter_code
_entity_poly.pdbx_strand_id
1 'polypeptide(L)'
;MALGIEIQMDGFAELDALWQQAPDITREVLDSVTREASEFLEGETKDLTPIGASGGGGGGLRDSIRAQEPEILANNVIGVVGTASPYAIPVELGTKPHFPPIEPLIDWVRAKLDVPERDVSQVAFQIARKISWRGTVAVGMFHRAYSMNEMQVKNKYSNATARIVERLSEAN
;
A
#
# COMPACT_ATOMS: atom_id res chain seq x y z
N MET A 1 6.68 -8.66 -11.14
CA MET A 1 5.61 -8.93 -10.16
C MET A 1 5.32 -7.62 -9.45
N ALA A 2 4.08 -7.14 -9.52
CA ALA A 2 3.63 -5.98 -8.75
C ALA A 2 3.27 -6.44 -7.33
N LEU A 3 3.53 -5.59 -6.33
CA LEU A 3 3.13 -5.82 -4.95
C LEU A 3 2.01 -4.85 -4.60
N GLY A 4 0.95 -5.37 -3.99
CA GLY A 4 -0.17 -4.56 -3.51
C GLY A 4 -1.06 -5.32 -2.55
N ILE A 5 -1.94 -4.57 -1.89
CA ILE A 5 -3.04 -5.12 -1.11
C ILE A 5 -4.26 -5.09 -2.00
N GLU A 6 -4.90 -6.25 -2.14
CA GLU A 6 -6.24 -6.36 -2.68
C GLU A 6 -7.22 -6.28 -1.51
N ILE A 7 -8.16 -5.34 -1.59
CA ILE A 7 -9.22 -5.22 -0.59
C ILE A 7 -10.41 -6.03 -1.12
N GLN A 8 -10.48 -7.30 -0.73
CA GLN A 8 -11.68 -8.11 -0.86
C GLN A 8 -12.44 -8.03 0.45
N MET A 9 -13.72 -7.67 0.38
CA MET A 9 -14.56 -7.60 1.56
C MET A 9 -15.58 -8.74 1.57
N ASP A 10 -15.43 -9.63 2.54
CA ASP A 10 -16.44 -10.62 2.90
C ASP A 10 -17.28 -10.11 4.07
N GLY A 11 -18.56 -10.47 4.12
CA GLY A 11 -19.43 -10.20 5.28
C GLY A 11 -20.56 -9.17 5.07
N PHE A 12 -20.85 -8.80 3.83
CA PHE A 12 -21.99 -7.95 3.49
C PHE A 12 -22.98 -8.71 2.61
N ALA A 13 -23.61 -9.78 3.13
CA ALA A 13 -24.67 -10.50 2.42
C ALA A 13 -25.82 -9.56 1.99
N GLU A 14 -25.99 -8.46 2.71
CA GLU A 14 -26.91 -7.37 2.39
C GLU A 14 -26.53 -6.63 1.09
N LEU A 15 -25.24 -6.53 0.75
CA LEU A 15 -24.80 -5.91 -0.50
C LEU A 15 -25.21 -6.73 -1.72
N ASP A 16 -25.23 -8.07 -1.65
CA ASP A 16 -25.71 -8.90 -2.76
C ASP A 16 -27.19 -8.62 -3.07
N ALA A 17 -28.01 -8.49 -2.03
CA ALA A 17 -29.42 -8.15 -2.17
C ALA A 17 -29.61 -6.73 -2.74
N LEU A 18 -28.85 -5.76 -2.24
CA LEU A 18 -28.87 -4.38 -2.75
C LEU A 18 -28.43 -4.31 -4.22
N TRP A 19 -27.40 -5.08 -4.59
CA TRP A 19 -26.90 -5.14 -5.95
C TRP A 19 -27.94 -5.73 -6.92
N GLN A 20 -28.71 -6.73 -6.48
CA GLN A 20 -29.82 -7.27 -7.27
C GLN A 20 -30.99 -6.28 -7.39
N GLN A 21 -31.29 -5.55 -6.32
CA GLN A 21 -32.42 -4.61 -6.29
C GLN A 21 -32.13 -3.32 -7.08
N ALA A 22 -30.91 -2.79 -6.97
CA ALA A 22 -30.53 -1.51 -7.55
C ALA A 22 -29.04 -1.47 -7.95
N PRO A 23 -28.66 -2.22 -9.00
CA PRO A 23 -27.26 -2.41 -9.40
C PRO A 23 -26.56 -1.09 -9.71
N ASP A 24 -27.24 -0.12 -10.31
CA ASP A 24 -26.63 1.16 -10.69
C ASP A 24 -26.30 2.01 -9.45
N ILE A 25 -27.22 2.11 -8.49
CA ILE A 25 -27.01 2.86 -7.24
C ILE A 25 -25.93 2.18 -6.40
N THR A 26 -26.01 0.86 -6.26
CA THR A 26 -25.01 0.08 -5.51
C THR A 26 -23.62 0.22 -6.12
N ARG A 27 -23.51 0.11 -7.44
CA ARG A 27 -22.23 0.30 -8.16
C ARG A 27 -21.65 1.68 -7.95
N GLU A 28 -22.45 2.75 -8.11
CA GLU A 28 -21.98 4.13 -7.95
C GLU A 28 -21.43 4.38 -6.54
N VAL A 29 -22.16 3.95 -5.51
CA VAL A 29 -21.75 4.16 -4.12
C VAL A 29 -20.52 3.32 -3.78
N LEU A 30 -20.46 2.07 -4.27
CA LEU A 30 -19.32 1.19 -4.02
C LEU A 30 -18.05 1.64 -4.75
N ASP A 31 -18.14 2.12 -5.99
CA ASP A 31 -17.00 2.72 -6.68
C ASP A 31 -16.43 3.90 -5.89
N SER A 32 -17.29 4.82 -5.45
CA SER A 32 -16.89 5.98 -4.65
C SER A 32 -16.20 5.56 -3.34
N VAL A 33 -16.79 4.65 -2.58
CA VAL A 33 -16.24 4.28 -1.27
C VAL A 33 -14.96 3.44 -1.40
N THR A 34 -14.86 2.59 -2.42
CA THR A 34 -13.67 1.78 -2.67
C THR A 34 -12.49 2.66 -3.09
N ARG A 35 -12.74 3.68 -3.92
CA ARG A 35 -11.75 4.71 -4.26
C ARG A 35 -11.27 5.44 -3.01
N GLU A 36 -12.17 5.97 -2.20
CA GLU A 36 -11.82 6.68 -0.96
C GLU A 36 -11.04 5.78 0.03
N ALA A 37 -11.42 4.52 0.17
CA ALA A 37 -10.72 3.57 1.03
C ALA A 37 -9.31 3.27 0.52
N SER A 38 -9.16 3.13 -0.80
CA SER A 38 -7.86 2.88 -1.45
C SER A 38 -6.94 4.09 -1.34
N GLU A 39 -7.43 5.31 -1.58
CA GLU A 39 -6.67 6.55 -1.43
C GLU A 39 -6.24 6.79 0.03
N PHE A 40 -7.13 6.49 0.98
CA PHE A 40 -6.78 6.52 2.39
C PHE A 40 -5.63 5.55 2.72
N LEU A 41 -5.74 4.29 2.30
CA LEU A 41 -4.70 3.29 2.52
C LEU A 41 -3.40 3.59 1.75
N GLU A 42 -3.46 4.26 0.60
CA GLU A 42 -2.27 4.79 -0.09
C GLU A 42 -1.52 5.76 0.83
N GLY A 43 -2.22 6.70 1.46
CA GLY A 43 -1.62 7.63 2.43
C GLY A 43 -0.95 6.92 3.60
N GLU A 44 -1.68 6.01 4.24
CA GLU A 44 -1.20 5.22 5.38
C GLU A 44 0.03 4.36 5.01
N THR A 45 -0.02 3.72 3.83
CA THR A 45 1.11 2.92 3.33
C THR A 45 2.33 3.81 3.06
N LYS A 46 2.13 4.99 2.47
CA LYS A 46 3.22 5.95 2.24
C LYS A 46 3.86 6.40 3.54
N ASP A 47 3.08 6.63 4.59
CA ASP A 47 3.56 7.03 5.92
C ASP A 47 4.40 5.96 6.60
N LEU A 48 4.07 4.69 6.39
CA LEU A 48 4.90 3.57 6.85
C LEU A 48 6.10 3.27 5.95
N THR A 49 6.13 3.80 4.72
CA THR A 49 7.19 3.53 3.76
C THR A 49 8.48 4.27 4.14
N PRO A 50 9.62 3.57 4.33
CA PRO A 50 10.88 4.22 4.66
C PRO A 50 11.30 5.17 3.55
N ILE A 51 11.76 6.35 3.95
CA ILE A 51 12.39 7.30 3.03
C ILE A 51 13.77 6.73 2.69
N GLY A 52 14.01 6.34 1.44
CA GLY A 52 15.30 5.81 0.97
C GLY A 52 16.29 6.88 0.49
N ALA A 53 17.39 6.42 -0.10
CA ALA A 53 18.47 7.21 -0.71
C ALA A 53 18.09 7.87 -2.04
N SER A 54 16.91 7.59 -2.57
CA SER A 54 16.40 8.22 -3.79
C SER A 54 15.99 9.67 -3.49
N GLY A 55 16.95 10.47 -3.05
CA GLY A 55 16.92 11.92 -2.92
C GLY A 55 17.62 12.60 -4.10
N GLY A 56 17.50 12.03 -5.30
CA GLY A 56 18.15 12.52 -6.52
C GLY A 56 17.31 12.30 -7.76
N GLY A 57 16.18 13.00 -7.90
CA GLY A 57 15.60 13.30 -9.22
C GLY A 57 14.36 12.53 -9.72
N GLY A 58 13.78 11.58 -8.99
CA GLY A 58 12.53 10.92 -9.42
C GLY A 58 11.90 10.11 -8.28
N GLY A 59 10.62 10.36 -7.98
CA GLY A 59 9.97 10.00 -6.72
C GLY A 59 10.10 8.52 -6.33
N GLY A 60 10.77 8.25 -5.21
CA GLY A 60 11.18 6.92 -4.74
C GLY A 60 10.04 5.93 -4.43
N LEU A 61 10.34 4.86 -3.68
CA LEU A 61 9.34 3.82 -3.37
C LEU A 61 8.04 4.42 -2.81
N ARG A 62 8.13 5.34 -1.85
CA ARG A 62 6.98 6.06 -1.28
C ARG A 62 6.14 6.75 -2.36
N ASP A 63 6.78 7.48 -3.28
CA ASP A 63 6.06 8.19 -4.34
C ASP A 63 5.58 7.27 -5.46
N SER A 64 6.05 6.02 -5.53
CA SER A 64 5.56 5.04 -6.51
C SER A 64 4.29 4.30 -6.06
N ILE A 65 3.93 4.39 -4.79
CA ILE A 65 2.73 3.73 -4.24
C ILE A 65 1.50 4.53 -4.66
N ARG A 66 0.52 3.84 -5.26
CA ARG A 66 -0.73 4.42 -5.76
C ARG A 66 -1.91 3.51 -5.47
N ALA A 67 -3.03 4.11 -5.13
CA ALA A 67 -4.34 3.54 -5.32
C ALA A 67 -4.63 3.49 -6.84
N GLN A 68 -5.09 2.34 -7.31
CA GLN A 68 -5.56 2.18 -8.67
C GLN A 68 -7.05 2.54 -8.73
N GLU A 69 -7.51 2.87 -9.93
CA GLU A 69 -8.95 2.97 -10.20
C GLU A 69 -9.64 1.66 -9.78
N PRO A 70 -10.77 1.72 -9.05
CA PRO A 70 -11.48 0.51 -8.67
C PRO A 70 -11.88 -0.32 -9.89
N GLU A 71 -11.66 -1.62 -9.82
CA GLU A 71 -12.15 -2.54 -10.85
C GLU A 71 -13.58 -2.94 -10.50
N ILE A 72 -14.51 -2.61 -11.38
CA ILE A 72 -15.92 -2.95 -11.23
C ILE A 72 -16.20 -4.25 -11.98
N LEU A 73 -16.52 -5.32 -11.26
CA LEU A 73 -17.00 -6.56 -11.87
C LEU A 73 -18.53 -6.65 -11.79
N ALA A 74 -19.08 -7.80 -12.19
CA ALA A 74 -20.52 -7.98 -12.29
C ALA A 74 -21.28 -7.75 -10.96
N ASN A 75 -20.69 -8.16 -9.83
CA ASN A 75 -21.29 -8.08 -8.49
C ASN A 75 -20.29 -7.64 -7.41
N ASN A 76 -19.15 -7.05 -7.78
CA ASN A 76 -18.17 -6.56 -6.81
C ASN A 76 -17.45 -5.31 -7.32
N VAL A 77 -16.80 -4.61 -6.40
CA VAL A 77 -15.87 -3.52 -6.68
C VAL A 77 -14.58 -3.83 -5.91
N ILE A 78 -13.45 -3.89 -6.63
CA ILE A 78 -12.15 -4.25 -6.07
C ILE A 78 -11.25 -3.02 -6.04
N GLY A 79 -10.73 -2.70 -4.86
CA GLY A 79 -9.73 -1.66 -4.65
C GLY A 79 -8.33 -2.25 -4.53
N VAL A 80 -7.34 -1.63 -5.19
CA VAL A 80 -5.94 -2.07 -5.15
C VAL A 80 -5.04 -0.90 -4.81
N VAL A 81 -4.20 -1.08 -3.78
CA VAL A 81 -3.11 -0.16 -3.45
C VAL A 81 -1.78 -0.89 -3.64
N GLY A 82 -0.90 -0.37 -4.48
CA GLY A 82 0.33 -1.07 -4.82
C GLY A 82 1.38 -0.22 -5.50
N THR A 83 2.47 -0.86 -5.91
CA THR A 83 3.54 -0.27 -6.70
C THR A 83 4.09 -1.26 -7.70
N ALA A 84 4.51 -0.76 -8.87
CA ALA A 84 5.26 -1.52 -9.86
C ALA A 84 6.75 -1.66 -9.48
N SER A 85 7.22 -0.98 -8.43
CA SER A 85 8.61 -1.01 -8.00
C SER A 85 8.98 -2.41 -7.45
N PRO A 86 9.88 -3.16 -8.09
CA PRO A 86 10.29 -4.48 -7.59
C PRO A 86 11.04 -4.37 -6.24
N TYR A 87 11.58 -3.19 -5.93
CA TYR A 87 12.21 -2.88 -4.65
C TYR A 87 11.21 -2.89 -3.48
N ALA A 88 9.91 -2.81 -3.74
CA ALA A 88 8.88 -2.88 -2.71
C ALA A 88 8.86 -4.22 -1.97
N ILE A 89 9.11 -5.32 -2.67
CA ILE A 89 9.07 -6.69 -2.10
C ILE A 89 10.08 -6.87 -0.96
N PRO A 90 11.39 -6.60 -1.14
CA PRO A 90 12.35 -6.75 -0.05
C PRO A 90 12.14 -5.76 1.11
N VAL A 91 11.46 -4.63 0.87
CA VAL A 91 11.08 -3.68 1.93
C VAL A 91 9.86 -4.18 2.71
N GLU A 92 8.86 -4.71 2.01
CA GLU A 92 7.64 -5.26 2.61
C GLU A 92 7.93 -6.53 3.42
N LEU A 93 8.65 -7.47 2.83
CA LEU A 93 8.81 -8.84 3.35
C LEU A 93 10.18 -9.10 4.00
N GLY A 94 11.12 -8.16 3.86
CA GLY A 94 12.50 -8.39 4.24
C GLY A 94 13.23 -9.29 3.24
N THR A 95 14.46 -9.67 3.57
CA THR A 95 15.30 -10.52 2.72
C THR A 95 16.03 -11.56 3.54
N LYS A 96 16.34 -12.70 2.92
CA LYS A 96 17.31 -13.65 3.46
C LYS A 96 18.72 -13.05 3.42
N PRO A 97 19.66 -13.57 4.22
CA PRO A 97 21.07 -13.16 4.15
C PRO A 97 21.61 -13.23 2.71
N HIS A 98 22.14 -12.12 2.22
CA HIS A 98 22.76 -11.98 0.90
C HIS A 98 23.72 -10.78 0.91
N PHE A 99 24.68 -10.74 0.00
CA PHE A 99 25.57 -9.58 -0.12
C PHE A 99 24.97 -8.59 -1.13
N PRO A 100 24.43 -7.43 -0.70
CA PRO A 100 23.83 -6.46 -1.62
C PRO A 100 24.91 -5.70 -2.41
N PRO A 101 24.56 -5.10 -3.56
CA PRO A 101 25.44 -4.14 -4.24
C PRO A 101 25.78 -2.97 -3.32
N ILE A 102 27.03 -2.50 -3.39
CA ILE A 102 27.56 -1.50 -2.45
C ILE A 102 27.14 -0.09 -2.87
N GLU A 103 27.09 0.20 -4.16
CA GLU A 103 26.82 1.53 -4.71
C GLU A 103 25.49 2.12 -4.20
N PRO A 104 24.35 1.40 -4.19
CA PRO A 104 23.12 1.93 -3.62
C PRO A 104 23.19 2.18 -2.11
N LEU A 105 24.04 1.43 -1.39
CA LEU A 105 24.26 1.64 0.05
C LEU A 105 25.13 2.86 0.32
N ILE A 106 26.08 3.18 -0.57
CA ILE A 106 26.86 4.42 -0.47
C ILE A 106 25.93 5.62 -0.55
N ASP A 107 25.05 5.66 -1.54
CA ASP A 107 24.08 6.75 -1.69
C ASP A 107 23.14 6.82 -0.48
N TRP A 108 22.73 5.66 0.05
CA TRP A 108 21.91 5.61 1.26
C TRP A 108 22.65 6.14 2.49
N VAL A 109 23.91 5.76 2.67
CA VAL A 109 24.74 6.24 3.77
C VAL A 109 24.90 7.76 3.69
N ARG A 110 25.20 8.32 2.50
CA ARG A 110 25.26 9.79 2.31
C ARG A 110 23.94 10.48 2.64
N ALA A 111 22.83 9.87 2.27
CA ALA A 111 21.50 10.46 2.46
C ALA A 111 20.99 10.34 3.92
N LYS A 112 21.48 9.37 4.70
CA LYS A 112 20.87 9.00 5.99
C LYS A 112 21.80 9.08 7.18
N LEU A 113 23.10 8.96 6.98
CA LEU A 113 24.07 8.94 8.05
C LEU A 113 24.95 10.18 7.92
N ASP A 114 25.05 10.94 9.01
CA ASP A 114 25.97 12.05 9.11
C ASP A 114 27.38 11.53 9.40
N VAL A 115 28.02 10.96 8.37
CA VAL A 115 29.38 10.42 8.43
C VAL A 115 30.29 11.17 7.46
N PRO A 116 31.59 11.33 7.76
CA PRO A 116 32.52 11.96 6.82
C PRO A 116 32.56 11.23 5.47
N GLU A 117 32.64 11.98 4.36
CA GLU A 117 32.63 11.39 3.00
C GLU A 117 33.69 10.29 2.81
N ARG A 118 34.86 10.45 3.44
CA ARG A 118 35.95 9.46 3.44
C ARG A 118 35.55 8.10 4.04
N ASP A 119 34.55 8.08 4.92
CA ASP A 119 34.12 6.89 5.67
C ASP A 119 32.87 6.24 5.04
N VAL A 120 32.18 6.92 4.12
CA VAL A 120 30.92 6.45 3.50
C VAL A 120 31.06 5.06 2.89
N SER A 121 32.11 4.82 2.10
CA SER A 121 32.33 3.53 1.44
C SER A 121 32.57 2.40 2.45
N GLN A 122 33.31 2.70 3.52
CA GLN A 122 33.56 1.73 4.59
C GLN A 122 32.27 1.41 5.35
N VAL A 123 31.45 2.41 5.66
CA VAL A 123 30.16 2.22 6.33
C VAL A 123 29.20 1.42 5.46
N ALA A 124 29.11 1.74 4.16
CA ALA A 124 28.30 0.99 3.19
C ALA A 124 28.71 -0.49 3.14
N PHE A 125 30.01 -0.79 3.11
CA PHE A 125 30.52 -2.16 3.15
C PHE A 125 30.15 -2.89 4.45
N GLN A 126 30.22 -2.22 5.61
CA GLN A 126 29.81 -2.83 6.88
C GLN A 126 28.31 -3.12 6.94
N ILE A 127 27.47 -2.25 6.35
CA ILE A 127 26.04 -2.50 6.19
C ILE A 127 25.82 -3.71 5.28
N ALA A 128 26.47 -3.77 4.12
CA ALA A 128 26.40 -4.91 3.20
C ALA A 128 26.80 -6.21 3.90
N ARG A 129 27.90 -6.19 4.67
CA ARG A 129 28.36 -7.34 5.46
C ARG A 129 27.34 -7.76 6.52
N LYS A 130 26.70 -6.81 7.21
CA LYS A 130 25.64 -7.12 8.19
C LYS A 130 24.42 -7.76 7.52
N ILE A 131 24.00 -7.25 6.36
CA ILE A 131 22.92 -7.84 5.55
C ILE A 131 23.32 -9.24 5.06
N SER A 132 24.59 -9.46 4.71
CA SER A 132 25.09 -10.79 4.29
C SER A 132 24.98 -11.87 5.36
N TRP A 133 24.91 -11.49 6.63
CA TRP A 133 24.79 -12.42 7.75
C TRP A 133 23.36 -12.57 8.25
N ARG A 134 22.54 -11.51 8.17
CA ARG A 134 21.21 -11.48 8.80
C ARG A 134 20.06 -11.31 7.82
N GLY A 135 20.32 -10.83 6.61
CA GLY A 135 19.30 -10.31 5.72
C GLY A 135 18.76 -8.96 6.19
N THR A 136 17.55 -8.62 5.75
CA THR A 136 16.81 -7.42 6.17
C THR A 136 15.50 -7.82 6.83
N VAL A 137 15.08 -7.04 7.82
CA VAL A 137 13.76 -7.21 8.47
C VAL A 137 12.70 -6.53 7.62
N ALA A 138 11.54 -7.18 7.52
CA ALA A 138 10.34 -6.64 6.91
C ALA A 138 9.91 -5.32 7.58
N VAL A 139 9.66 -4.29 6.78
CA VAL A 139 9.00 -3.06 7.28
C VAL A 139 7.49 -3.29 7.37
N GLY A 140 6.94 -4.03 6.42
CA GLY A 140 5.52 -4.36 6.37
C GLY A 140 4.62 -3.18 6.04
N MET A 141 5.08 -2.25 5.19
CA MET A 141 4.36 -1.03 4.86
C MET A 141 2.93 -1.28 4.41
N PHE A 142 2.69 -2.28 3.57
CA PHE A 142 1.36 -2.62 3.07
C PHE A 142 0.54 -3.32 4.16
N HIS A 143 0.97 -4.50 4.62
CA HIS A 143 0.13 -5.28 5.53
C HIS A 143 -0.16 -4.53 6.84
N ARG A 144 0.81 -3.76 7.36
CA ARG A 144 0.59 -2.98 8.58
C ARG A 144 -0.36 -1.81 8.34
N ALA A 145 -0.27 -1.12 7.20
CA ALA A 145 -1.21 -0.05 6.88
C ALA A 145 -2.65 -0.58 6.89
N TYR A 146 -2.89 -1.75 6.27
CA TYR A 146 -4.21 -2.38 6.32
C TYR A 146 -4.58 -2.83 7.73
N SER A 147 -3.74 -3.61 8.42
CA SER A 147 -4.06 -4.12 9.76
C SER A 147 -4.31 -3.01 10.79
N MET A 148 -3.63 -1.87 10.69
CA MET A 148 -3.85 -0.73 11.59
C MET A 148 -5.17 0.00 11.30
N ASN A 149 -5.66 -0.09 10.06
CA ASN A 149 -6.79 0.71 9.56
C ASN A 149 -8.00 -0.13 9.15
N GLU A 150 -7.99 -1.45 9.38
CA GLU A 150 -9.01 -2.39 8.93
C GLU A 150 -10.41 -1.97 9.39
N MET A 151 -10.55 -1.56 10.65
CA MET A 151 -11.82 -1.09 11.21
C MET A 151 -12.33 0.19 10.53
N GLN A 152 -11.45 1.13 10.20
CA GLN A 152 -11.83 2.36 9.52
C GLN A 152 -12.29 2.08 8.09
N VAL A 153 -11.60 1.17 7.39
CA VAL A 153 -12.01 0.68 6.07
C VAL A 153 -13.39 0.02 6.16
N LYS A 154 -13.59 -0.92 7.09
CA LYS A 154 -14.89 -1.58 7.31
C LYS A 154 -16.01 -0.57 7.59
N ASN A 155 -15.76 0.43 8.43
CA ASN A 155 -16.74 1.47 8.74
C ASN A 155 -17.15 2.30 7.50
N LYS A 156 -16.21 2.60 6.59
CA LYS A 156 -16.53 3.28 5.32
C LYS A 156 -17.57 2.50 4.53
N TYR A 157 -17.40 1.18 4.40
CA TYR A 157 -18.34 0.33 3.69
C TYR A 157 -19.66 0.11 4.43
N SER A 158 -19.66 0.02 5.76
CA SER A 158 -20.91 0.01 6.54
C SER A 158 -21.75 1.28 6.30
N ASN A 159 -21.09 2.44 6.24
CA ASN A 159 -21.74 3.70 5.92
C ASN A 159 -22.24 3.74 4.46
N ALA A 160 -21.49 3.12 3.54
CA ALA A 160 -21.91 2.99 2.14
C ALA A 160 -23.21 2.19 2.00
N THR A 161 -23.34 1.07 2.71
CA THR A 161 -24.59 0.27 2.75
C THR A 161 -25.76 1.11 3.23
N ALA A 162 -25.60 1.89 4.31
CA ALA A 162 -26.64 2.80 4.80
C ALA A 162 -27.05 3.85 3.75
N ARG A 163 -26.06 4.44 3.05
CA ARG A 163 -26.29 5.41 1.97
C ARG A 163 -27.03 4.82 0.77
N ILE A 164 -26.78 3.55 0.42
CA ILE A 164 -27.50 2.85 -0.64
C ILE A 164 -28.98 2.69 -0.24
N VAL A 165 -29.25 2.23 0.99
CA VAL A 165 -30.62 2.05 1.50
C VAL A 165 -31.38 3.39 1.53
N GLU A 166 -30.73 4.46 1.97
CA GLU A 166 -31.32 5.81 1.97
C GLU A 166 -31.71 6.26 0.55
N ARG A 167 -30.81 6.15 -0.43
CA ARG A 167 -31.11 6.49 -1.83
C ARG A 167 -32.24 5.67 -2.43
N LEU A 168 -32.39 4.40 -2.03
CA LEU A 168 -33.51 3.57 -2.46
C LEU A 168 -34.84 4.00 -1.87
N SER A 169 -34.83 4.57 -0.66
CA SER A 169 -36.04 5.11 -0.04
C SER A 169 -36.51 6.41 -0.67
N GLU A 170 -35.58 7.23 -1.19
CA GLU A 170 -35.88 8.50 -1.87
C GLU A 170 -36.33 8.32 -3.33
N ALA A 171 -35.96 7.19 -3.95
CA ALA A 171 -36.32 6.88 -5.34
C ALA A 171 -37.72 6.23 -5.49
N ASN A 172 -38.36 5.87 -4.37
CA ASN A 172 -39.72 5.31 -4.29
C ASN A 172 -40.75 6.38 -3.88
#